data_AF-A0A534Y0L1-F1
#
_entry.id   AF-A0A534Y0L1-F1
#
_cell.length_a   1.000
_cell.length_b   1.000
_cell.length_c   1.000
_cell.angle_alpha   90.00
_cell.angle_beta   90.00
_cell.angle_gamma   90.00
#
_symmetry.space_group_name_H-M   'P 1'
#
loop_
_entity.id
_entity.type
_entity.pdbx_description
1 polymer ?
#
loop_
_entity_poly.entity_id
_entity_poly.type
_entity_poly.pdbx_seq_one_letter_code
_entity_poly.pdbx_strand_id
1 'polypeptide(L)' 'MEKTLRESGERPIGSEGARGGRWVLLDFGDVVVHVFAEDERAYYDLEGLWSDSPVEHVGGSV' A
#
# COMPACT_ATOMS: atom_id res chain seq x y z
N MET A 1 9.44 4.77 -3.80
CA MET A 1 8.18 4.01 -3.89
C MET A 1 7.49 4.23 -5.23
N GLU A 2 7.02 5.44 -5.56
CA GLU A 2 6.43 5.70 -6.91
C GLU A 2 7.43 5.44 -8.05
N LYS A 3 8.72 5.70 -7.82
CA LYS A 3 9.80 5.46 -8.79
C LYS A 3 9.99 3.96 -9.11
N THR A 4 9.92 3.10 -8.09
CA THR A 4 10.12 1.64 -8.23
C THR A 4 8.93 0.97 -8.94
N LEU A 5 7.70 1.41 -8.65
CA LEU A 5 6.49 0.93 -9.34
C LEU A 5 6.42 1.43 -10.79
N ARG A 6 6.93 2.64 -11.08
CA ARG A 6 7.07 3.10 -12.47
C ARG A 6 8.09 2.29 -13.26
N GLU A 7 9.12 1.75 -12.62
CA GLU A 7 10.18 0.96 -13.26
C GLU A 7 9.72 -0.47 -13.63
N SER A 8 8.70 -1.03 -12.96
CA SER A 8 8.06 -2.30 -13.36
C SER A 8 7.02 -2.15 -14.48
N GLY A 9 6.64 -0.91 -14.83
CA GLY A 9 5.67 -0.62 -15.90
C GLY A 9 4.20 -0.72 -15.48
N GLU A 10 3.90 -1.17 -14.26
CA GLU A 10 2.55 -1.32 -13.75
C GLU A 10 2.10 -0.02 -13.09
N ARG A 11 1.16 0.66 -13.74
CA ARG A 11 0.55 1.87 -13.18
C ARG A 11 -0.73 1.49 -12.45
N PRO A 12 -0.99 2.07 -11.27
CA PRO A 12 -2.25 1.87 -10.59
C PRO A 12 -3.41 2.37 -11.47
N ILE A 13 -4.53 1.64 -11.41
CA ILE A 13 -5.81 2.02 -12.00
C ILE A 13 -6.29 3.34 -11.40
N GLY A 14 -6.13 3.49 -10.08
CA GLY A 14 -6.48 4.67 -9.33
C GLY A 14 -5.51 4.95 -8.19
N SER A 15 -5.32 6.23 -7.85
CA SER A 15 -4.58 6.62 -6.66
C SER A 15 -5.31 7.73 -5.91
N GLU A 16 -5.36 7.60 -4.59
CA GLU A 16 -6.03 8.53 -3.69
C GLU A 16 -5.11 8.99 -2.57
N GLY A 17 -5.35 10.17 -2.01
CA GLY A 17 -4.62 10.67 -0.84
C GLY A 17 -3.18 11.14 -1.10
N ALA A 18 -2.67 11.02 -2.33
CA ALA A 18 -1.29 11.39 -2.71
C ALA A 18 -0.90 12.84 -2.37
N ARG A 19 -1.86 13.77 -2.36
CA ARG A 19 -1.62 15.19 -2.00
C ARG A 19 -1.51 15.43 -0.49
N GLY A 20 -2.10 14.56 0.33
CA GLY A 20 -2.08 14.67 1.79
C GLY A 20 -0.86 14.02 2.44
N GLY A 21 -0.20 13.08 1.73
CA GLY A 21 1.09 12.48 2.11
C GLY A 21 1.08 11.57 3.34
N ARG A 22 -0.02 11.51 4.10
CA ARG A 22 -0.13 10.70 5.33
C ARG A 22 -0.73 9.32 5.12
N TRP A 23 -1.61 9.20 4.14
CA TRP A 23 -2.15 7.92 3.69
C TRP A 23 -2.38 8.00 2.18
N VAL A 24 -1.76 7.08 1.46
CA VAL A 24 -1.93 6.91 0.01
C VAL A 24 -2.50 5.53 -0.25
N LEU A 25 -3.54 5.47 -1.08
CA LEU A 25 -4.11 4.23 -1.58
C LEU A 25 -3.78 4.11 -3.06
N LEU A 26 -3.26 2.94 -3.46
CA LEU A 26 -3.01 2.58 -4.85
C LEU A 26 -3.82 1.34 -5.20
N ASP A 27 -4.68 1.46 -6.20
CA ASP A 27 -5.53 0.38 -6.67
C ASP A 27 -4.97 -0.20 -7.97
N PHE A 28 -4.73 -1.51 -8.02
CA PHE A 28 -4.30 -2.26 -9.20
C PHE A 28 -5.36 -3.27 -9.68
N GLY A 29 -6.57 -3.26 -9.10
CA GLY A 29 -7.66 -4.18 -9.40
C GLY A 29 -7.56 -5.47 -8.60
N ASP A 30 -6.51 -6.26 -8.81
CA ASP A 30 -6.30 -7.53 -8.09
C ASP A 30 -5.60 -7.34 -6.73
N VAL A 31 -4.86 -6.24 -6.58
CA VAL A 31 -4.12 -5.88 -5.38
C VAL A 31 -4.35 -4.41 -5.06
N VAL A 32 -4.57 -4.10 -3.79
CA VAL A 32 -4.65 -2.74 -3.27
C VAL A 32 -3.50 -2.51 -2.30
N VAL A 33 -2.73 -1.45 -2.52
CA VAL A 33 -1.57 -1.09 -1.69
C VAL A 33 -1.92 0.13 -0.85
N HIS A 34 -1.74 0.01 0.46
CA HIS A 34 -1.88 1.12 1.40
C HIS A 34 -0.51 1.57 1.88
N VAL A 35 -0.20 2.85 1.68
CA VAL A 35 1.04 3.48 2.15
C VAL A 35 0.68 4.45 3.26
N PHE A 36 1.16 4.19 4.46
CA PHE A 36 0.86 4.98 5.65
C PHE A 36 2.11 5.71 6.15
N ALA A 37 1.90 6.92 6.67
CA ALA A 37 2.78 7.45 7.71
C ALA A 37 2.54 6.67 9.01
N GLU A 38 3.55 6.62 9.87
CA GLU A 38 3.59 5.70 11.02
C GLU A 38 2.41 5.91 11.99
N ASP A 39 2.09 7.16 12.30
CA ASP A 39 0.98 7.53 13.18
C ASP A 39 -0.39 7.12 12.60
N GLU A 40 -0.58 7.28 11.28
CA GLU A 40 -1.80 6.86 10.59
C GLU A 40 -1.97 5.35 10.57
N ARG A 41 -0.89 4.59 10.38
CA ARG A 41 -0.94 3.12 10.41
C ARG A 41 -1.46 2.63 11.75
N ALA A 42 -0.93 3.18 12.84
CA ALA A 42 -1.36 2.83 14.19
C ALA A 42 -2.80 3.27 14.48
N TYR A 43 -3.23 4.42 13.95
CA TYR A 43 -4.59 4.92 14.14
C TYR A 43 -5.64 4.07 13.41
N TYR A 44 -5.37 3.66 12.16
CA TYR A 44 -6.32 2.90 11.36
C TYR A 44 -6.28 1.39 11.61
N ASP A 45 -5.14 0.85 12.08
CA ASP A 45 -4.95 -0.55 12.48
C ASP A 45 -5.58 -1.56 11.50
N LEU A 46 -5.21 -1.42 10.21
CA LEU A 46 -5.71 -2.35 9.20
C LEU A 46 -5.20 -3.76 9.45
N GLU A 47 -4.03 -3.92 10.08
CA GLU A 47 -3.51 -5.21 10.53
C GLU A 47 -4.47 -5.91 11.48
N GLY A 48 -5.03 -5.20 12.46
CA GLY A 48 -6.08 -5.72 13.34
C GLY A 48 -7.34 -6.10 12.56
N LEU A 49 -7.78 -5.24 11.63
CA LEU A 49 -8.96 -5.49 10.79
C LEU A 49 -8.84 -6.77 9.94
N TRP A 50 -7.66 -7.03 9.38
CA TRP A 50 -7.39 -8.16 8.50
C TRP A 50 -6.71 -9.34 9.21
N SER A 51 -6.73 -9.38 10.54
CA SER A 51 -5.99 -10.35 11.35
C SER A 51 -6.36 -11.82 11.07
N ASP A 52 -7.58 -12.08 10.58
CA ASP A 52 -8.02 -13.43 10.19
C ASP A 52 -7.50 -13.88 8.81
N SER A 53 -6.82 -13.01 8.07
CA SER A 53 -6.26 -13.33 6.74
C SER A 53 -4.82 -13.87 6.83
N PRO A 54 -4.43 -14.82 5.97
CA PRO A 54 -3.04 -15.27 5.88
C PRO A 54 -2.09 -14.11 5.56
N VAL A 55 -0.97 -14.04 6.29
CA VAL A 55 0.07 -13.03 6.06
C VAL A 55 1.22 -13.67 5.28
N GLU A 56 1.35 -13.30 4.01
CA GLU A 56 2.42 -13.76 3.14
C GLU A 56 3.62 -12.80 3.20
N HIS A 57 4.78 -13.32 3.60
CA HIS A 57 6.03 -12.57 3.56
C HIS A 57 6.65 -12.70 2.17
N VAL A 58 6.47 -11.67 1.34
CA VAL A 58 7.07 -11.63 0.01
C VAL A 58 8.55 -11.25 0.16
N GLY A 59 9.45 -12.19 -0.12
CA GLY A 59 10.90 -11.95 -0.09
C GLY A 59 11.32 -11.00 -1.21
N GLY A 60 11.85 -9.84 -0.85
CA GLY A 60 12.45 -8.91 -1.81
C GLY A 60 13.90 -9.29 -2.12
N SER A 61 14.18 -9.73 -3.34
CA SER A 61 15.53 -9.60 -3.91
C SER A 61 15.76 -8.12 -4.19
N VAL A 62 16.57 -7.47 -3.35
CA VAL A 62 17.18 -6.17 -3.64
C VAL A 62 18.39 -6.32 -4.54
#